data_AF-A0A969RNU2-F1
#
_entry.id   AF-A0A969RNU2-F1
#
_cell.length_a   1.000
_cell.length_b   1.000
_cell.length_c   1.000
_cell.angle_alpha   90.00
_cell.angle_beta   90.00
_cell.angle_gamma   90.00
#
_symmetry.space_group_name_H-M   'P 1'
#
loop_
_entity.id
_entity.type
_entity.pdbx_description
1 polymer ?
#
loop_
_entity_poly.entity_id
_entity_poly.type
_entity_poly.pdbx_seq_one_letter_code
_entity_poly.pdbx_strand_id
1 'polypeptide(L)'
;MSTTSAPNPTHQMQRFDFTLYTQGVEGAIQGENRMELRPSHWRGWLRSWTLRFLLGVMSETNAKIVLENLFGTIESTADKKHRKGCVRVHLLPKRTGDPWGELSKQSEKTPDFYIWKGQIQISAPKDILGTILLPIIKIAASVGGVGRGWRRPLHFFVKPDSKRKFSRGTHLILTRVGGSSPYPMSLDPVDWKSLYNQWTIAVQTKWGDRGTPEHLSAEVFSPETCAVYAVPGPTEEPIDFDGTQSHYGTQKTSSSMALTRGIRPGQQQARATTEAKQNRSQTIQWNTSSSTQTRGQGMNLIYSTRESAPPRDYKGNVNVGGRAASGGSKSSFCSWVSIRRVDQPHSEAKTDCQEIVCLFLGKQEAQGFNRDRLQFLRDLEQIETSQHLFGMRVSSQPEQVR
;
A
#
# COMPACT_ATOMS: atom_id res chain seq x y z
N MET A 1 -13.61 -22.41 23.53
CA MET A 1 -14.77 -23.01 22.82
C MET A 1 -15.21 -22.05 21.72
N SER A 2 -14.89 -22.36 20.46
CA SER A 2 -15.30 -21.54 19.31
C SER A 2 -16.59 -22.15 18.76
N THR A 3 -17.72 -21.52 19.05
CA THR A 3 -18.97 -21.83 18.36
C THR A 3 -18.90 -21.18 16.98
N THR A 4 -18.59 -21.97 15.95
CA THR A 4 -18.84 -21.61 14.56
C THR A 4 -20.35 -21.47 14.38
N SER A 5 -20.87 -20.29 14.72
CA SER A 5 -22.23 -19.88 14.34
C SER A 5 -22.32 -19.97 12.82
N ALA A 6 -23.36 -20.64 12.34
CA ALA A 6 -23.64 -20.77 10.91
C ALA A 6 -23.57 -19.38 10.25
N PRO A 7 -22.96 -19.26 9.06
CA PRO A 7 -22.83 -17.98 8.38
C PRO A 7 -24.23 -17.38 8.15
N ASN A 8 -24.44 -16.15 8.63
CA ASN A 8 -25.66 -15.42 8.35
C ASN A 8 -25.82 -15.34 6.81
N PRO A 9 -26.94 -15.82 6.22
CA PRO A 9 -27.10 -15.94 4.76
C PRO A 9 -26.98 -14.60 4.02
N THR A 10 -27.07 -13.47 4.73
CA THR A 10 -26.89 -12.12 4.16
C THR A 10 -25.42 -11.66 4.09
N HIS A 11 -24.51 -12.39 4.74
CA HIS A 11 -23.09 -12.03 4.77
C HIS A 11 -22.32 -12.72 3.65
N GLN A 12 -21.47 -11.94 2.99
CA GLN A 12 -20.45 -12.44 2.10
C GLN A 12 -19.11 -12.50 2.83
N MET A 13 -18.23 -13.38 2.34
CA MET A 13 -16.86 -13.51 2.80
C MET A 13 -15.90 -13.33 1.62
N GLN A 14 -14.81 -12.61 1.85
CA GLN A 14 -13.69 -12.54 0.93
C GLN A 14 -12.39 -12.87 1.68
N ARG A 15 -11.57 -13.72 1.06
CA ARG A 15 -10.24 -14.06 1.55
C ARG A 15 -9.15 -13.50 0.64
N PHE A 16 -8.04 -13.11 1.23
CA PHE A 16 -6.83 -12.70 0.53
C PHE A 16 -5.61 -13.36 1.15
N ASP A 17 -4.72 -13.87 0.31
CA ASP A 17 -3.37 -14.21 0.74
C ASP A 17 -2.53 -12.93 0.73
N PHE A 18 -1.67 -12.79 1.73
CA PHE A 18 -0.76 -11.65 1.80
C PHE A 18 0.68 -12.09 2.03
N THR A 19 1.60 -11.33 1.45
CA THR A 19 3.01 -11.27 1.84
C THR A 19 3.36 -9.83 2.15
N LEU A 20 3.81 -9.56 3.38
CA LEU A 20 4.15 -8.23 3.86
C LEU A 20 5.63 -8.17 4.24
N TYR A 21 6.39 -7.41 3.47
CA TYR A 21 7.76 -7.02 3.81
C TYR A 21 7.70 -5.68 4.53
N THR A 22 8.34 -5.56 5.68
CA THR A 22 8.17 -4.38 6.54
C THR A 22 9.36 -4.15 7.46
N GLN A 23 9.59 -2.89 7.84
CA GLN A 23 10.50 -2.54 8.94
C GLN A 23 10.09 -3.23 10.26
N GLY A 24 8.81 -3.59 10.40
CA GLY A 24 8.28 -4.27 11.57
C GLY A 24 6.84 -3.87 11.86
N VAL A 25 6.23 -4.64 12.75
CA VAL A 25 4.89 -4.37 13.27
C VAL A 25 4.99 -4.50 14.78
N GLU A 26 4.83 -3.39 15.50
CA GLU A 26 4.98 -3.38 16.95
C GLU A 26 3.80 -4.11 17.61
N GLY A 27 4.10 -5.05 18.50
CA GLY A 27 3.11 -5.75 19.30
C GLY A 27 2.54 -4.90 20.45
N ALA A 28 1.70 -5.52 21.28
CA ALA A 28 1.10 -4.85 22.44
C ALA A 28 2.09 -4.58 23.59
N ILE A 29 3.21 -5.32 23.63
CA ILE A 29 4.23 -5.21 24.68
C ILE A 29 5.32 -4.25 24.20
N GLN A 30 5.30 -3.03 24.72
CA GLN A 30 6.34 -2.03 24.45
C GLN A 30 7.63 -2.41 25.19
N GLY A 31 8.78 -2.36 24.52
CA GLY A 31 10.10 -2.54 25.13
C GLY A 31 10.81 -3.86 24.81
N GLU A 32 10.10 -4.91 24.38
CA GLU A 32 10.72 -6.21 24.06
C GLU A 32 11.26 -6.32 22.63
N ASN A 33 11.14 -5.27 21.80
CA ASN A 33 11.44 -5.29 20.35
C ASN A 33 10.80 -6.48 19.58
N ARG A 34 9.78 -7.12 20.17
CA ARG A 34 9.12 -8.27 19.59
C ARG A 34 8.14 -7.80 18.51
N MET A 35 8.48 -8.08 17.27
CA MET A 35 7.60 -7.80 16.13
C MET A 35 6.46 -8.83 16.10
N GLU A 36 5.24 -8.36 15.93
CA GLU A 36 4.05 -9.22 15.94
C GLU A 36 2.93 -8.66 15.06
N LEU A 37 2.56 -9.41 14.01
CA LEU A 37 1.42 -9.06 13.17
C LEU A 37 0.11 -9.60 13.77
N ARG A 38 -0.64 -8.70 14.41
CA ARG A 38 -1.98 -8.97 14.97
C ARG A 38 -3.15 -8.65 14.00
N PRO A 39 -4.32 -9.29 14.13
CA PRO A 39 -5.52 -8.95 13.35
C PRO A 39 -5.98 -7.50 13.52
N SER A 40 -5.72 -6.90 14.69
CA SER A 40 -6.03 -5.50 14.97
C SER A 40 -5.32 -4.52 14.02
N HIS A 41 -4.15 -4.86 13.50
CA HIS A 41 -3.45 -4.03 12.51
C HIS A 41 -4.23 -3.95 11.19
N TRP A 42 -4.72 -5.08 10.70
CA TRP A 42 -5.54 -5.15 9.48
C TRP A 42 -6.89 -4.46 9.67
N ARG A 43 -7.52 -4.65 10.83
CA ARG A 43 -8.76 -3.93 11.16
C ARG A 43 -8.52 -2.43 11.24
N GLY A 44 -7.45 -1.98 11.90
CA GLY A 44 -7.07 -0.57 12.00
C GLY A 44 -6.77 0.04 10.64
N TRP A 45 -6.02 -0.67 9.79
CA TRP A 45 -5.73 -0.29 8.42
C TRP A 45 -7.01 -0.09 7.60
N LEU A 46 -7.89 -1.10 7.56
CA LEU A 46 -9.14 -1.02 6.80
C LEU A 46 -10.09 0.05 7.34
N ARG A 47 -10.24 0.15 8.67
CA ARG A 47 -11.05 1.21 9.30
C ARG A 47 -10.51 2.60 8.95
N SER A 48 -9.20 2.79 8.99
CA SER A 48 -8.56 4.07 8.69
C SER A 48 -8.78 4.47 7.23
N TRP A 49 -8.61 3.54 6.28
CA TRP A 49 -8.90 3.79 4.87
C TRP A 49 -10.38 4.05 4.61
N THR A 50 -11.27 3.31 5.27
CA THR A 50 -12.72 3.53 5.14
C THR A 50 -13.11 4.94 5.57
N LEU A 51 -12.53 5.45 6.67
CA LEU A 51 -12.76 6.83 7.09
C LEU A 51 -12.32 7.85 6.03
N ARG A 52 -11.13 7.70 5.45
CA ARG A 52 -10.60 8.64 4.43
C ARG A 52 -11.51 8.74 3.20
N PHE A 53 -12.12 7.62 2.81
CA PHE A 53 -13.07 7.56 1.72
C PHE A 53 -14.40 8.22 2.09
N LEU A 54 -14.97 7.85 3.23
CA LEU A 54 -16.25 8.41 3.69
C LEU A 54 -16.17 9.94 3.82
N LEU A 55 -15.08 10.47 4.38
CA LEU A 55 -14.87 11.92 4.48
C LEU A 55 -14.88 12.64 3.13
N GLY A 56 -14.66 11.94 2.01
CA GLY A 56 -14.74 12.52 0.66
C GLY A 56 -16.16 12.76 0.16
N VAL A 57 -17.16 12.15 0.78
CA VAL A 57 -18.55 12.14 0.28
C VAL A 57 -19.60 12.47 1.34
N MET A 58 -19.21 12.61 2.61
CA MET A 58 -20.09 13.02 3.71
C MET A 58 -19.31 13.80 4.79
N SER A 59 -20.03 14.51 5.65
CA SER A 59 -19.46 15.24 6.78
C SER A 59 -18.72 14.32 7.76
N GLU A 60 -17.80 14.88 8.54
CA GLU A 60 -17.03 14.12 9.54
C GLU A 60 -17.93 13.39 10.54
N THR A 61 -19.00 14.05 11.00
CA THR A 61 -20.01 13.47 11.90
C THR A 61 -20.65 12.23 11.26
N ASN A 62 -21.10 12.35 10.02
CA ASN A 62 -21.73 11.23 9.30
C ASN A 62 -20.75 10.10 9.01
N ALA A 63 -19.52 10.45 8.60
CA ALA A 63 -18.46 9.47 8.36
C ALA A 63 -18.14 8.66 9.62
N LYS A 64 -18.07 9.31 10.79
CA LYS A 64 -17.88 8.64 12.08
C LYS A 64 -19.03 7.68 12.39
N ILE A 65 -20.30 8.10 12.24
CA ILE A 65 -21.45 7.24 12.49
C ILE A 65 -21.42 6.01 11.57
N VAL A 66 -21.16 6.19 10.27
CA VAL A 66 -21.05 5.06 9.33
C VAL A 66 -19.89 4.14 9.73
N LEU A 67 -18.74 4.70 10.12
CA LEU A 67 -17.58 3.92 10.55
C LEU A 67 -17.84 3.12 11.84
N GLU A 68 -18.59 3.68 12.79
CA GLU A 68 -19.06 2.99 14.00
C GLU A 68 -20.02 1.85 13.64
N ASN A 69 -20.96 2.06 12.71
CA ASN A 69 -21.87 1.00 12.26
C ASN A 69 -21.13 -0.15 11.56
N LEU A 70 -20.09 0.18 10.77
CA LEU A 70 -19.31 -0.82 10.03
C LEU A 70 -18.39 -1.62 10.96
N PHE A 71 -17.57 -0.95 11.76
CA PHE A 71 -16.51 -1.64 12.52
C PHE A 71 -16.80 -1.76 14.02
N GLY A 72 -17.83 -1.09 14.53
CA GLY A 72 -18.14 -0.99 15.95
C GLY A 72 -17.42 0.15 16.64
N THR A 73 -17.84 0.41 17.88
CA THR A 73 -17.24 1.39 18.80
C THR A 73 -17.38 0.93 20.24
N ILE A 74 -16.40 1.31 21.07
CA ILE A 74 -16.44 1.08 22.52
C ILE A 74 -17.40 2.11 23.12
N GLU A 75 -17.29 3.37 22.75
CA GLU A 75 -18.22 4.40 23.21
C GLU A 75 -18.71 5.18 21.98
N SER A 76 -19.98 5.01 21.66
CA SER A 76 -20.60 5.70 20.53
C SER A 76 -20.66 7.19 20.81
N THR A 77 -20.31 7.98 19.80
CA THR A 77 -20.34 9.44 19.88
C THR A 77 -21.76 9.99 20.07
N ALA A 78 -22.79 9.25 19.66
CA ALA A 78 -24.18 9.70 19.70
C ALA A 78 -24.89 9.39 21.02
N ASP A 79 -24.61 8.22 21.63
CA ASP A 79 -25.38 7.70 22.76
C ASP A 79 -24.54 7.04 23.86
N LYS A 80 -23.20 7.12 23.76
CA LYS A 80 -22.23 6.56 24.72
C LYS A 80 -22.39 5.04 24.96
N LYS A 81 -23.00 4.31 24.02
CA LYS A 81 -23.17 2.85 24.12
C LYS A 81 -22.12 2.09 23.32
N HIS A 82 -21.79 0.89 23.78
CA HIS A 82 -21.04 -0.09 23.00
C HIS A 82 -21.87 -0.54 21.79
N ARG A 83 -21.28 -0.53 20.59
CA ARG A 83 -21.93 -1.04 19.38
C ARG A 83 -21.01 -2.01 18.66
N LYS A 84 -21.54 -3.19 18.33
CA LYS A 84 -20.85 -4.16 17.47
C LYS A 84 -21.02 -3.76 16.01
N GLY A 85 -19.93 -3.73 15.27
CA GLY A 85 -19.98 -3.50 13.81
C GLY A 85 -20.40 -4.75 13.04
N CYS A 86 -20.80 -4.55 11.79
CA CYS A 86 -21.15 -5.64 10.87
C CYS A 86 -19.93 -6.23 10.11
N VAL A 87 -18.78 -5.55 10.14
CA VAL A 87 -17.54 -5.97 9.46
C VAL A 87 -16.67 -6.78 10.42
N ARG A 88 -16.28 -7.97 10.00
CA ARG A 88 -15.34 -8.84 10.70
C ARG A 88 -14.07 -9.00 9.88
N VAL A 89 -12.92 -8.85 10.54
CA VAL A 89 -11.60 -9.09 9.96
C VAL A 89 -10.94 -10.20 10.78
N HIS A 90 -10.66 -11.32 10.12
CA HIS A 90 -9.99 -12.47 10.70
C HIS A 90 -8.64 -12.64 10.01
N LEU A 91 -7.58 -12.83 10.80
CA LEU A 91 -6.34 -13.39 10.29
C LEU A 91 -6.45 -14.90 10.52
N LEU A 92 -6.31 -15.69 9.45
CA LEU A 92 -6.46 -17.13 9.52
C LEU A 92 -5.08 -17.73 9.85
N PRO A 93 -4.87 -18.23 11.08
CA PRO A 93 -3.63 -18.93 11.40
C PRO A 93 -3.59 -20.25 10.63
N LYS A 94 -2.38 -20.72 10.30
CA LYS A 94 -2.21 -22.02 9.64
C LYS A 94 -2.68 -23.17 10.53
N ARG A 95 -2.49 -23.07 11.86
CA ARG A 95 -2.98 -24.01 12.87
C ARG A 95 -3.51 -23.30 14.12
N THR A 96 -4.42 -23.95 14.83
CA THR A 96 -4.93 -23.46 16.12
C THR A 96 -3.78 -23.34 17.13
N GLY A 97 -3.54 -22.14 17.64
CA GLY A 97 -2.44 -21.84 18.56
C GLY A 97 -1.25 -21.13 17.92
N ASP A 98 -1.19 -21.05 16.58
CA ASP A 98 -0.15 -20.30 15.87
C ASP A 98 -0.33 -18.78 16.03
N PRO A 99 0.75 -17.99 15.94
CA PRO A 99 0.65 -16.55 15.81
C PRO A 99 -0.18 -16.18 14.58
N TRP A 100 -0.95 -15.10 14.71
CA TRP A 100 -1.95 -14.70 13.72
C TRP A 100 -1.35 -14.45 12.34
N GLY A 101 -0.10 -13.97 12.26
CA GLY A 101 0.72 -13.97 11.05
C GLY A 101 2.03 -14.70 11.30
N GLU A 102 2.54 -15.39 10.28
CA GLU A 102 3.79 -16.13 10.38
C GLU A 102 4.95 -15.22 9.97
N LEU A 103 5.85 -14.91 10.92
CA LEU A 103 7.15 -14.37 10.57
C LEU A 103 7.87 -15.43 9.74
N SER A 104 7.83 -15.26 8.42
CA SER A 104 8.34 -16.24 7.48
C SER A 104 9.86 -16.19 7.43
N LYS A 105 10.44 -14.98 7.51
CA LYS A 105 11.89 -14.75 7.47
C LYS A 105 12.22 -13.34 7.96
N GLN A 106 13.42 -13.19 8.52
CA GLN A 106 14.11 -11.91 8.70
C GLN A 106 15.24 -11.84 7.65
N SER A 107 15.47 -10.66 7.09
CA SER A 107 16.62 -10.41 6.21
C SER A 107 17.91 -10.88 6.86
N GLU A 108 18.77 -11.58 6.10
CA GLU A 108 20.09 -12.04 6.58
C GLU A 108 21.15 -10.92 6.54
N LYS A 109 20.85 -9.80 5.85
CA LYS A 109 21.76 -8.66 5.72
C LYS A 109 21.18 -7.42 6.37
N THR A 110 22.05 -6.71 7.10
CA THR A 110 21.74 -5.39 7.64
C THR A 110 21.55 -4.36 6.52
N PRO A 111 20.49 -3.54 6.54
CA PRO A 111 19.52 -3.44 7.63
C PRO A 111 18.39 -4.45 7.51
N ASP A 112 17.99 -4.96 8.66
CA ASP A 112 16.99 -6.01 8.74
C ASP A 112 15.60 -5.49 8.38
N PHE A 113 14.80 -6.36 7.78
CA PHE A 113 13.36 -6.21 7.62
C PHE A 113 12.70 -7.58 7.84
N TYR A 114 11.40 -7.56 8.07
CA TYR A 114 10.60 -8.72 8.41
C TYR A 114 9.63 -9.06 7.30
N ILE A 115 9.36 -10.36 7.14
CA ILE A 115 8.43 -10.88 6.14
C ILE A 115 7.33 -11.64 6.87
N TRP A 116 6.10 -11.20 6.65
CA TRP A 116 4.91 -11.85 7.19
C TRP A 116 4.11 -12.46 6.07
N LYS A 117 3.69 -13.71 6.23
CA LYS A 117 2.76 -14.38 5.32
C LYS A 117 1.53 -14.85 6.07
N GLY A 118 0.41 -14.88 5.38
CA GLY A 118 -0.84 -15.42 5.93
C GLY A 118 -2.03 -15.12 5.04
N GLN A 119 -3.22 -15.33 5.60
CA GLN A 119 -4.48 -15.09 4.91
C GLN A 119 -5.37 -14.19 5.77
N ILE A 120 -5.87 -13.10 5.18
CA ILE A 120 -6.92 -12.27 5.77
C ILE A 120 -8.27 -12.72 5.23
N GLN A 121 -9.26 -12.80 6.11
CA GLN A 121 -10.65 -13.06 5.78
C GLN A 121 -11.50 -11.90 6.28
N ILE A 122 -12.25 -11.29 5.37
CA ILE A 122 -13.16 -10.19 5.65
C ILE A 122 -14.57 -10.67 5.39
N SER A 123 -15.47 -10.45 6.34
CA SER A 123 -16.90 -10.72 6.15
C SER A 123 -17.77 -9.55 6.58
N ALA A 124 -18.83 -9.30 5.83
CA ALA A 124 -19.81 -8.24 6.05
C ALA A 124 -21.08 -8.56 5.23
N PRO A 125 -22.20 -7.84 5.41
CA PRO A 125 -23.33 -7.91 4.49
C PRO A 125 -22.88 -7.78 3.02
N LYS A 126 -23.50 -8.51 2.10
CA LYS A 126 -23.08 -8.58 0.69
C LYS A 126 -22.93 -7.20 0.03
N ASP A 127 -23.90 -6.32 0.29
CA ASP A 127 -23.98 -4.94 -0.18
C ASP A 127 -23.08 -3.95 0.58
N ILE A 128 -22.34 -4.42 1.60
CA ILE A 128 -21.24 -3.69 2.24
C ILE A 128 -19.91 -4.22 1.72
N LEU A 129 -19.73 -5.54 1.70
CA LEU A 129 -18.47 -6.13 1.30
C LEU A 129 -18.17 -5.80 -0.17
N GLY A 130 -19.09 -6.15 -1.07
CA GLY A 130 -18.86 -6.08 -2.52
C GLY A 130 -18.71 -4.65 -3.05
N THR A 131 -19.55 -3.73 -2.58
CA THR A 131 -19.69 -2.38 -3.16
C THR A 131 -18.99 -1.29 -2.36
N ILE A 132 -18.79 -1.48 -1.04
CA ILE A 132 -18.16 -0.47 -0.18
C ILE A 132 -16.73 -0.87 0.16
N LEU A 133 -16.50 -2.05 0.75
CA LEU A 133 -15.19 -2.41 1.30
C LEU A 133 -14.19 -2.89 0.26
N LEU A 134 -14.59 -3.74 -0.69
CA LEU A 134 -13.67 -4.29 -1.69
C LEU A 134 -13.03 -3.21 -2.58
N PRO A 135 -13.75 -2.17 -3.05
CA PRO A 135 -13.13 -1.03 -3.73
C PRO A 135 -12.10 -0.29 -2.86
N ILE A 136 -12.43 -0.04 -1.59
CA ILE A 136 -11.53 0.63 -0.63
C ILE A 136 -10.25 -0.20 -0.42
N ILE A 137 -10.38 -1.51 -0.21
CA ILE A 137 -9.22 -2.41 -0.05
C ILE A 137 -8.34 -2.37 -1.30
N LYS A 138 -8.95 -2.34 -2.48
CA LYS A 138 -8.24 -2.32 -3.76
C LYS A 138 -7.37 -1.07 -3.88
N ILE A 139 -7.96 0.10 -3.61
CA ILE A 139 -7.23 1.37 -3.64
C ILE A 139 -6.20 1.46 -2.51
N ALA A 140 -6.58 1.09 -1.28
CA ALA A 140 -5.70 1.12 -0.11
C ALA A 140 -4.45 0.25 -0.30
N ALA A 141 -4.61 -0.93 -0.92
CA ALA A 141 -3.50 -1.75 -1.33
C ALA A 141 -2.66 -1.04 -2.40
N SER A 142 -3.26 -0.32 -3.34
CA SER A 142 -2.54 0.32 -4.46
C SER A 142 -1.69 1.53 -4.09
N VAL A 143 -1.96 2.20 -2.97
CA VAL A 143 -1.26 3.45 -2.61
C VAL A 143 -0.45 3.37 -1.32
N GLY A 144 -0.47 2.25 -0.60
CA GLY A 144 0.25 2.11 0.66
C GLY A 144 0.44 0.67 1.10
N GLY A 145 0.82 0.48 2.36
CA GLY A 145 0.95 -0.84 2.98
C GLY A 145 0.43 -0.93 4.41
N VAL A 146 1.00 -1.84 5.20
CA VAL A 146 0.62 -2.12 6.59
C VAL A 146 1.85 -2.16 7.49
N GLY A 147 1.77 -1.62 8.71
CA GLY A 147 2.85 -1.67 9.70
C GLY A 147 3.66 -0.38 9.79
N ARG A 148 4.84 -0.46 10.40
CA ARG A 148 5.67 0.72 10.67
C ARG A 148 6.19 1.33 9.36
N GLY A 149 5.95 2.62 9.17
CA GLY A 149 6.41 3.34 7.98
C GLY A 149 5.60 3.06 6.71
N TRP A 150 4.41 2.45 6.82
CA TRP A 150 3.57 1.99 5.68
C TRP A 150 3.27 2.98 4.56
N ARG A 151 3.50 4.28 4.78
CA ARG A 151 3.38 5.36 3.78
C ARG A 151 4.60 5.47 2.86
N ARG A 152 5.56 4.54 2.96
CA ARG A 152 6.78 4.50 2.18
C ARG A 152 6.99 3.10 1.64
N PRO A 153 7.53 2.94 0.42
CA PRO A 153 8.05 1.66 -0.03
C PRO A 153 9.17 1.22 0.90
N LEU A 154 9.38 -0.09 1.00
CA LEU A 154 10.51 -0.64 1.73
C LEU A 154 11.82 -0.18 1.05
N HIS A 155 12.62 0.57 1.78
CA HIS A 155 13.86 1.18 1.29
C HIS A 155 14.91 1.25 2.39
N PHE A 156 16.14 1.48 1.95
CA PHE A 156 17.32 1.59 2.78
C PHE A 156 17.61 3.05 3.11
N PHE A 157 18.08 3.33 4.32
CA PHE A 157 18.68 4.64 4.63
C PHE A 157 19.84 4.51 5.62
N VAL A 158 20.81 5.41 5.49
CA VAL A 158 21.96 5.53 6.40
C VAL A 158 21.77 6.78 7.25
N LYS A 159 21.99 6.64 8.56
CA LYS A 159 22.01 7.79 9.45
C LYS A 159 23.38 8.51 9.31
N PRO A 160 23.42 9.81 8.97
CA PRO A 160 24.69 10.51 8.68
C PRO A 160 25.67 10.53 9.85
N ASP A 161 25.16 10.66 11.08
CA ASP A 161 25.95 10.80 12.29
C ASP A 161 26.53 9.46 12.79
N SER A 162 25.78 8.36 12.70
CA SER A 162 26.23 7.06 13.21
C SER A 162 26.67 6.07 12.13
N LYS A 163 26.51 6.42 10.84
CA LYS A 163 26.64 5.50 9.70
C LYS A 163 25.78 4.22 9.83
N ARG A 164 24.83 4.20 10.78
CA ARG A 164 23.99 3.04 11.03
C ARG A 164 22.96 2.93 9.92
N LYS A 165 22.86 1.72 9.37
CA LYS A 165 21.94 1.36 8.30
C LYS A 165 20.60 0.94 8.90
N PHE A 166 19.52 1.35 8.26
CA PHE A 166 18.16 1.03 8.68
C PHE A 166 17.27 0.76 7.48
N SER A 167 16.29 -0.11 7.66
CA SER A 167 15.17 -0.30 6.73
C SER A 167 14.02 0.61 7.17
N ARG A 168 13.21 1.04 6.21
CA ARG A 168 11.97 1.79 6.46
C ARG A 168 10.95 1.49 5.39
N GLY A 169 9.68 1.51 5.78
CA GLY A 169 8.59 1.34 4.84
C GLY A 169 8.14 -0.10 4.73
N THR A 170 7.33 -0.37 3.72
CA THR A 170 6.68 -1.65 3.53
C THR A 170 6.53 -1.99 2.05
N HIS A 171 6.38 -3.27 1.76
CA HIS A 171 5.94 -3.78 0.47
C HIS A 171 4.86 -4.84 0.76
N LEU A 172 3.64 -4.59 0.29
CA LEU A 172 2.49 -5.46 0.52
C LEU A 172 2.06 -6.11 -0.78
N ILE A 173 2.21 -7.43 -0.86
CA ILE A 173 1.58 -8.25 -1.89
C ILE A 173 0.27 -8.77 -1.31
N LEU A 174 -0.82 -8.53 -2.03
CA LEU A 174 -2.16 -8.98 -1.64
C LEU A 174 -2.80 -9.64 -2.86
N THR A 175 -3.20 -10.90 -2.76
CA THR A 175 -3.85 -11.66 -3.83
C THR A 175 -5.18 -12.19 -3.34
N ARG A 176 -6.20 -12.16 -4.20
CA ARG A 176 -7.49 -12.77 -3.87
C ARG A 176 -7.31 -14.29 -3.84
N VAL A 177 -7.81 -14.98 -2.83
CA VAL A 177 -7.75 -16.45 -2.80
C VAL A 177 -8.51 -17.02 -3.99
N GLY A 178 -7.85 -17.89 -4.76
CA GLY A 178 -8.35 -18.43 -6.02
C GLY A 178 -8.15 -17.51 -7.24
N GLY A 179 -7.55 -16.33 -7.06
CA GLY A 179 -7.07 -15.46 -8.13
C GLY A 179 -5.58 -15.64 -8.38
N SER A 180 -5.15 -15.40 -9.62
CA SER A 180 -3.75 -15.46 -10.03
C SER A 180 -3.04 -14.10 -10.02
N SER A 181 -3.79 -13.00 -10.03
CA SER A 181 -3.23 -11.65 -10.12
C SER A 181 -3.19 -10.91 -8.77
N PRO A 182 -2.23 -9.99 -8.60
CA PRO A 182 -2.25 -9.02 -7.52
C PRO A 182 -3.59 -8.29 -7.47
N TYR A 183 -4.12 -8.11 -6.27
CA TYR A 183 -5.37 -7.38 -6.03
C TYR A 183 -5.30 -5.86 -6.31
N PRO A 184 -4.16 -5.14 -6.16
CA PRO A 184 -4.07 -3.71 -6.47
C PRO A 184 -4.60 -3.29 -7.86
N MET A 185 -4.83 -1.99 -8.01
CA MET A 185 -5.26 -1.33 -9.23
C MET A 185 -4.20 -1.43 -10.32
N SER A 186 -4.66 -1.46 -11.57
CA SER A 186 -3.82 -1.21 -12.74
C SER A 186 -3.30 0.24 -12.74
N LEU A 187 -2.32 0.52 -13.59
CA LEU A 187 -1.86 1.88 -13.87
C LEU A 187 -2.70 2.56 -14.97
N ASP A 188 -3.97 2.17 -15.12
CA ASP A 188 -4.90 2.82 -16.05
C ASP A 188 -5.76 3.86 -15.31
N PRO A 189 -5.62 5.17 -15.60
CA PRO A 189 -6.40 6.23 -14.95
C PRO A 189 -7.93 6.03 -15.05
N VAL A 190 -8.42 5.37 -16.10
CA VAL A 190 -9.86 5.09 -16.29
C VAL A 190 -10.36 4.16 -15.20
N ASP A 191 -9.59 3.14 -14.83
CA ASP A 191 -9.95 2.18 -13.79
C ASP A 191 -10.11 2.86 -12.42
N TRP A 192 -9.20 3.79 -12.08
CA TRP A 192 -9.25 4.55 -10.83
C TRP A 192 -10.50 5.42 -10.73
N LYS A 193 -10.77 6.20 -11.79
CA LYS A 193 -11.95 7.06 -11.84
C LYS A 193 -13.24 6.25 -11.82
N SER A 194 -13.30 5.17 -12.60
CA SER A 194 -14.47 4.30 -12.68
C SER A 194 -14.77 3.64 -11.33
N LEU A 195 -13.76 3.06 -10.68
CA LEU A 195 -13.94 2.42 -9.37
C LEU A 195 -14.40 3.41 -8.30
N TYR A 196 -13.81 4.61 -8.25
CA TYR A 196 -14.22 5.65 -7.30
C TYR A 196 -15.65 6.11 -7.55
N ASN A 197 -16.04 6.35 -8.81
CA ASN A 197 -17.40 6.76 -9.15
C ASN A 197 -18.44 5.71 -8.78
N GLN A 198 -18.17 4.43 -9.09
CA GLN A 198 -19.04 3.32 -8.71
C GLN A 198 -19.20 3.23 -7.18
N TRP A 199 -18.08 3.40 -6.46
CA TRP A 199 -18.09 3.42 -5.00
C TRP A 199 -18.92 4.59 -4.44
N THR A 200 -18.76 5.80 -5.00
CA THR A 200 -19.54 6.99 -4.61
C THR A 200 -21.04 6.78 -4.82
N ILE A 201 -21.44 6.24 -5.97
CA ILE A 201 -22.85 5.89 -6.25
C ILE A 201 -23.37 4.89 -5.21
N ALA A 202 -22.59 3.88 -4.86
CA ALA A 202 -22.99 2.88 -3.87
C ALA A 202 -23.16 3.49 -2.46
N VAL A 203 -22.26 4.39 -2.06
CA VAL A 203 -22.37 5.13 -0.80
C VAL A 203 -23.60 6.03 -0.78
N GLN A 204 -23.85 6.79 -1.85
CA GLN A 204 -25.02 7.68 -1.97
C GLN A 204 -26.33 6.89 -2.00
N THR A 205 -26.36 5.74 -2.67
CA THR A 205 -27.53 4.86 -2.69
C THR A 205 -27.85 4.34 -1.28
N LYS A 206 -26.81 4.04 -0.48
CA LYS A 206 -26.98 3.43 0.84
C LYS A 206 -27.18 4.43 1.98
N TRP A 207 -26.58 5.61 1.86
CA TRP A 207 -26.50 6.64 2.90
C TRP A 207 -26.72 8.05 2.34
N GLY A 208 -27.57 8.20 1.33
CA GLY A 208 -27.80 9.46 0.62
C GLY A 208 -28.35 10.58 1.51
N ASP A 209 -29.06 10.22 2.58
CA ASP A 209 -29.52 11.11 3.66
C ASP A 209 -28.38 11.79 4.43
N ARG A 210 -27.14 11.32 4.25
CA ARG A 210 -25.93 11.79 4.95
C ARG A 210 -25.00 12.64 4.07
N GLY A 211 -25.41 12.91 2.83
CA GLY A 211 -24.55 13.39 1.75
C GLY A 211 -24.44 14.91 1.65
N THR A 212 -23.59 15.51 2.48
CA THR A 212 -22.94 16.79 2.18
C THR A 212 -21.52 16.77 2.76
N PRO A 213 -20.45 16.71 1.94
CA PRO A 213 -19.10 16.83 2.44
C PRO A 213 -18.86 18.27 2.93
N GLU A 214 -18.87 18.45 4.25
CA GLU A 214 -18.48 19.69 4.92
C GLU A 214 -17.00 19.62 5.28
N HIS A 215 -16.26 20.69 4.97
CA HIS A 215 -14.84 20.87 5.32
C HIS A 215 -13.98 19.62 5.14
N LEU A 216 -13.54 19.35 3.90
CA LEU A 216 -12.64 18.24 3.64
C LEU A 216 -11.30 18.49 4.33
N SER A 217 -11.15 17.89 5.51
CA SER A 217 -9.94 17.89 6.31
C SER A 217 -8.77 17.28 5.52
N ALA A 218 -7.57 17.45 6.03
CA ALA A 218 -6.41 16.83 5.42
C ALA A 218 -6.41 15.30 5.69
N GLU A 219 -5.93 14.48 4.74
CA GLU A 219 -6.07 13.00 4.67
C GLU A 219 -7.40 12.44 4.11
N VAL A 220 -8.11 13.16 3.26
CA VAL A 220 -9.27 12.64 2.52
C VAL A 220 -8.86 12.01 1.18
N PHE A 221 -9.47 10.87 0.81
CA PHE A 221 -9.31 10.29 -0.53
C PHE A 221 -10.52 10.69 -1.38
N SER A 222 -10.39 11.77 -2.14
CA SER A 222 -11.39 12.26 -3.10
C SER A 222 -10.71 12.93 -4.28
N PRO A 223 -11.38 13.05 -5.44
CA PRO A 223 -10.77 13.69 -6.59
C PRO A 223 -10.46 15.18 -6.38
N GLU A 224 -11.09 15.84 -5.40
CA GLU A 224 -10.82 17.24 -5.05
C GLU A 224 -9.81 17.44 -3.92
N THR A 225 -9.27 16.36 -3.33
CA THR A 225 -8.44 16.48 -2.11
C THR A 225 -7.19 15.62 -2.08
N CYS A 226 -7.06 14.69 -3.02
CA CYS A 226 -5.82 13.96 -3.23
C CYS A 226 -5.41 13.97 -4.70
N ALA A 227 -4.16 13.61 -4.94
CA ALA A 227 -3.64 13.34 -6.27
C ALA A 227 -2.85 12.03 -6.23
N VAL A 228 -2.99 11.21 -7.26
CA VAL A 228 -2.30 9.93 -7.42
C VAL A 228 -1.54 9.94 -8.73
N TYR A 229 -0.24 9.71 -8.66
CA TYR A 229 0.65 9.62 -9.81
C TYR A 229 1.38 8.28 -9.81
N ALA A 230 1.60 7.71 -11.00
CA ALA A 230 2.67 6.74 -11.21
C ALA A 230 3.92 7.49 -11.71
N VAL A 231 5.06 7.19 -11.12
CA VAL A 231 6.35 7.79 -11.47
C VAL A 231 7.43 6.70 -11.55
N PRO A 232 8.56 6.94 -12.24
CA PRO A 232 9.65 5.99 -12.30
C PRO A 232 10.14 5.53 -10.92
N GLY A 233 10.32 4.21 -10.78
CA GLY A 233 10.90 3.57 -9.61
C GLY A 233 12.43 3.70 -9.58
N PRO A 234 13.10 3.00 -8.65
CA PRO A 234 14.54 2.77 -8.77
C PRO A 234 14.86 2.02 -10.07
N THR A 235 16.06 2.25 -10.62
CA THR A 235 16.52 1.61 -11.86
C THR A 235 16.42 0.09 -11.79
N GLU A 236 16.84 -0.49 -10.67
CA GLU A 236 16.79 -1.92 -10.38
C GLU A 236 15.88 -2.15 -9.15
N GLU A 237 15.20 -3.30 -9.08
CA GLU A 237 14.45 -3.67 -7.87
C GLU A 237 15.42 -3.90 -6.69
N PRO A 238 15.33 -3.11 -5.60
CA PRO A 238 16.31 -3.18 -4.51
C PRO A 238 16.17 -4.40 -3.62
N ILE A 239 15.10 -5.19 -3.72
CA ILE A 239 14.86 -6.38 -2.91
C ILE A 239 14.58 -7.56 -3.83
N ASP A 240 15.34 -8.63 -3.65
CA ASP A 240 15.05 -9.90 -4.31
C ASP A 240 13.88 -10.60 -3.61
N PHE A 241 12.66 -10.42 -4.14
CA PHE A 241 11.43 -10.92 -3.52
C PHE A 241 11.26 -12.43 -3.68
N ASP A 242 11.88 -13.05 -4.69
CA ASP A 242 11.58 -14.42 -5.14
C ASP A 242 12.82 -15.28 -5.42
N GLY A 243 14.04 -14.78 -5.17
CA GLY A 243 15.27 -15.46 -5.60
C GLY A 243 15.33 -15.73 -7.10
N THR A 244 14.42 -15.14 -7.87
CA THR A 244 14.35 -15.17 -9.31
C THR A 244 14.80 -13.79 -9.74
N GLN A 245 16.09 -13.66 -10.01
CA GLN A 245 16.51 -12.60 -10.92
C GLN A 245 15.73 -12.84 -12.21
N SER A 246 14.65 -12.09 -12.41
CA SER A 246 14.12 -11.91 -13.74
C SER A 246 15.19 -11.12 -14.48
N HIS A 247 16.11 -11.83 -15.13
CA HIS A 247 16.73 -11.30 -16.33
C HIS A 247 15.60 -11.11 -17.35
N TYR A 248 14.82 -10.04 -17.22
CA TYR A 248 14.16 -9.39 -18.35
C TYR A 248 15.23 -8.63 -19.14
N GLY A 249 16.32 -9.33 -19.47
CA GLY A 249 17.14 -9.00 -20.61
C GLY A 249 16.34 -9.45 -21.83
N THR A 250 15.87 -8.49 -22.61
CA THR A 250 15.41 -8.66 -23.98
C THR A 250 16.22 -9.73 -24.73
N GLN A 251 15.77 -10.98 -24.74
CA GLN A 251 16.16 -11.92 -25.78
C GLN A 251 15.32 -11.58 -27.00
N LYS A 252 15.93 -10.85 -27.94
CA LYS A 252 15.52 -10.85 -29.34
C LYS A 252 15.48 -12.31 -29.79
N THR A 253 14.29 -12.87 -29.95
CA THR A 253 14.11 -14.12 -30.69
C THR A 253 14.33 -13.82 -32.16
N SER A 254 15.54 -14.07 -32.63
CA SER A 254 15.80 -14.25 -34.06
C SER A 254 15.13 -15.55 -34.49
N SER A 255 13.96 -15.46 -35.12
CA SER A 255 13.32 -16.59 -35.77
C SER A 255 14.14 -17.04 -36.98
N SER A 256 14.87 -18.13 -36.82
CA SER A 256 15.43 -18.93 -37.91
C SER A 256 14.55 -20.16 -38.10
N MET A 257 13.86 -20.23 -39.24
CA MET A 257 13.11 -21.41 -39.68
C MET A 257 14.07 -22.58 -39.91
N ALA A 258 13.76 -23.75 -39.34
CA ALA A 258 14.20 -25.03 -39.88
C ALA A 258 13.12 -26.09 -39.63
N LEU A 259 12.61 -26.66 -40.72
CA LEU A 259 11.80 -27.87 -40.77
C LEU A 259 12.64 -29.08 -40.35
N THR A 260 12.10 -30.01 -39.56
CA THR A 260 12.21 -31.45 -39.86
C THR A 260 11.07 -32.26 -39.23
N ARG A 261 10.58 -33.26 -39.97
CA ARG A 261 9.47 -34.18 -39.68
C ARG A 261 9.92 -35.36 -38.80
N GLY A 262 9.02 -35.79 -37.90
CA GLY A 262 8.55 -37.17 -37.71
C GLY A 262 9.45 -38.21 -37.01
N ILE A 263 8.93 -38.84 -35.93
CA ILE A 263 8.81 -40.30 -35.70
C ILE A 263 8.04 -40.55 -34.39
N ARG A 264 7.32 -41.69 -34.35
CA ARG A 264 6.29 -42.18 -33.41
C ARG A 264 6.85 -42.86 -32.13
N PRO A 265 5.98 -43.22 -31.15
CA PRO A 265 6.35 -43.36 -29.73
C PRO A 265 6.69 -44.81 -29.32
N GLY A 266 7.55 -44.93 -28.31
CA GLY A 266 7.82 -46.18 -27.58
C GLY A 266 7.77 -45.93 -26.07
N GLN A 267 6.89 -46.67 -25.39
CA GLN A 267 6.86 -46.81 -23.93
C GLN A 267 8.03 -47.70 -23.47
N GLN A 268 8.74 -47.32 -22.41
CA GLN A 268 8.94 -48.15 -21.21
C GLN A 268 9.82 -47.43 -20.15
N GLN A 269 9.22 -47.33 -18.96
CA GLN A 269 9.81 -47.41 -17.61
C GLN A 269 11.29 -47.07 -17.40
N ALA A 270 11.55 -46.02 -16.59
CA ALA A 270 12.50 -46.12 -15.49
C ALA A 270 12.17 -45.10 -14.39
N ARG A 271 12.03 -45.63 -13.17
CA ARG A 271 11.96 -44.92 -11.90
C ARG A 271 13.25 -44.13 -11.64
N ALA A 272 13.14 -43.18 -10.72
CA ALA A 272 14.19 -42.43 -10.03
C ALA A 272 14.68 -41.14 -10.72
N THR A 273 13.96 -40.05 -10.49
CA THR A 273 14.51 -38.69 -10.27
C THR A 273 13.39 -37.77 -9.77
N THR A 274 12.77 -38.12 -8.64
CA THR A 274 11.78 -37.26 -7.98
C THR A 274 12.16 -37.05 -6.53
N GLU A 275 13.41 -36.66 -6.26
CA GLU A 275 13.86 -36.34 -4.90
C GLU A 275 15.16 -35.52 -4.91
N ALA A 276 15.15 -34.41 -5.64
CA ALA A 276 16.17 -33.35 -5.51
C ALA A 276 15.71 -32.01 -6.09
N LYS A 277 14.45 -31.60 -5.86
CA LYS A 277 14.18 -30.15 -5.76
C LYS A 277 14.62 -29.74 -4.37
N GLN A 278 15.94 -29.63 -4.27
CA GLN A 278 16.66 -29.04 -3.16
C GLN A 278 15.95 -27.73 -2.81
N ASN A 279 15.37 -27.68 -1.62
CA ASN A 279 14.98 -26.46 -0.93
C ASN A 279 16.22 -25.56 -0.83
N ARG A 280 16.60 -24.89 -1.92
CA ARG A 280 17.37 -23.66 -1.81
C ARG A 280 16.42 -22.70 -1.13
N SER A 281 16.54 -22.62 0.19
CA SER A 281 16.06 -21.49 0.98
C SER A 281 16.69 -20.26 0.34
N GLN A 282 16.01 -19.68 -0.64
CA GLN A 282 16.50 -18.50 -1.33
C GLN A 282 16.60 -17.40 -0.29
N THR A 283 17.80 -16.83 -0.17
CA THR A 283 17.99 -15.76 0.78
C THR A 283 17.46 -14.47 0.21
N ILE A 284 16.39 -13.97 0.83
CA ILE A 284 15.86 -12.64 0.59
C ILE A 284 16.86 -11.62 1.14
N GLN A 285 17.40 -10.79 0.26
CA GLN A 285 18.43 -9.80 0.57
C GLN A 285 18.17 -8.50 -0.18
N TRP A 286 18.86 -7.45 0.26
CA TRP A 286 19.02 -6.23 -0.52
C TRP A 286 19.92 -6.49 -1.72
N ASN A 287 19.49 -6.05 -2.91
CA ASN A 287 20.29 -6.06 -4.15
C ASN A 287 21.26 -4.89 -4.21
N THR A 288 21.00 -3.83 -3.43
CA THR A 288 21.85 -2.64 -3.35
C THR A 288 22.15 -2.27 -1.89
N SER A 289 23.32 -1.65 -1.67
CA SER A 289 23.70 -1.06 -0.39
C SER A 289 23.55 0.47 -0.34
N SER A 290 22.98 1.09 -1.37
CA SER A 290 22.84 2.55 -1.48
C SER A 290 21.42 3.02 -1.19
N SER A 291 21.30 4.04 -0.33
CA SER A 291 20.01 4.69 0.00
C SER A 291 19.31 5.24 -1.22
N THR A 292 20.04 5.91 -2.10
CA THR A 292 19.50 6.53 -3.31
C THR A 292 19.05 5.50 -4.33
N GLN A 293 19.76 4.37 -4.46
CA GLN A 293 19.39 3.30 -5.39
C GLN A 293 18.14 2.52 -4.94
N THR A 294 17.73 2.60 -3.67
CA THR A 294 16.47 1.99 -3.20
C THR A 294 15.24 2.87 -3.41
N ARG A 295 15.39 4.07 -3.97
CA ARG A 295 14.33 5.10 -4.08
C ARG A 295 14.00 5.35 -5.55
N GLY A 296 12.71 5.37 -5.87
CA GLY A 296 12.24 5.96 -7.11
C GLY A 296 12.13 7.48 -6.99
N GLN A 297 11.63 8.11 -8.05
CA GLN A 297 11.57 9.56 -8.12
C GLN A 297 10.59 10.17 -7.11
N GLY A 298 9.46 9.52 -6.85
CA GLY A 298 8.51 9.96 -5.82
C GLY A 298 9.12 9.97 -4.43
N MET A 299 9.89 8.93 -4.09
CA MET A 299 10.68 8.88 -2.88
C MET A 299 11.77 9.94 -2.85
N ASN A 300 12.50 10.14 -3.95
CA ASN A 300 13.53 11.17 -4.03
C ASN A 300 12.96 12.57 -3.79
N LEU A 301 11.75 12.88 -4.27
CA LEU A 301 11.06 14.15 -3.99
C LEU A 301 10.75 14.36 -2.50
N ILE A 302 10.48 13.30 -1.73
CA ILE A 302 10.29 13.45 -0.28
C ILE A 302 11.61 13.81 0.40
N TYR A 303 12.72 13.31 -0.11
CA TYR A 303 14.04 13.49 0.48
C TYR A 303 14.80 14.69 -0.09
N SER A 304 14.36 15.25 -1.22
CA SER A 304 14.86 16.53 -1.72
C SER A 304 14.46 17.66 -0.78
N THR A 305 15.40 18.57 -0.56
CA THR A 305 15.13 19.87 0.02
C THR A 305 14.84 20.87 -1.10
N ARG A 306 14.17 21.99 -0.79
CA ARG A 306 13.84 23.05 -1.77
C ARG A 306 15.02 23.36 -2.70
N GLU A 307 14.70 23.44 -4.00
CA GLU A 307 15.40 23.90 -5.22
C GLU A 307 16.93 23.87 -5.38
N SER A 308 17.76 23.69 -4.35
CA SER A 308 19.23 23.81 -4.50
C SER A 308 20.07 22.90 -3.60
N ALA A 309 19.45 22.06 -2.77
CA ALA A 309 20.19 21.19 -1.87
C ALA A 309 19.96 19.69 -2.20
N PRO A 310 21.03 18.88 -2.24
CA PRO A 310 20.96 17.48 -2.64
C PRO A 310 20.02 16.69 -1.70
N PRO A 311 19.40 15.61 -2.19
CA PRO A 311 18.53 14.76 -1.38
C PRO A 311 19.20 14.35 -0.07
N ARG A 312 18.53 14.58 1.06
CA ARG A 312 19.05 14.15 2.36
C ARG A 312 18.92 12.63 2.48
N ASP A 313 19.93 11.99 3.06
CA ASP A 313 19.86 10.55 3.31
C ASP A 313 18.82 10.16 4.38
N TYR A 314 18.51 11.06 5.32
CA TYR A 314 17.85 10.68 6.58
C TYR A 314 16.60 11.49 6.98
N LYS A 315 16.44 12.72 6.53
CA LYS A 315 15.29 13.57 6.90
C LYS A 315 14.65 14.21 5.67
N GLY A 316 13.50 13.68 5.29
CA GLY A 316 12.69 14.26 4.21
C GLY A 316 12.03 15.58 4.60
N ASN A 317 11.38 16.21 3.62
CA ASN A 317 10.58 17.41 3.80
C ASN A 317 9.50 17.16 4.85
N VAL A 318 9.63 17.76 6.04
CA VAL A 318 8.71 17.51 7.18
C VAL A 318 7.28 17.98 6.90
N ASN A 319 7.10 18.94 6.00
CA ASN A 319 5.80 19.51 5.67
C ASN A 319 4.99 18.64 4.70
N VAL A 320 5.65 17.67 4.06
CA VAL A 320 5.03 16.71 3.13
C VAL A 320 5.19 15.30 3.67
N GLY A 321 6.42 14.90 3.99
CA GLY A 321 6.79 13.56 4.42
C GLY A 321 6.66 13.28 5.92
N GLY A 322 6.23 14.27 6.70
CA GLY A 322 6.00 14.15 8.13
C GLY A 322 7.28 14.01 8.97
N ARG A 323 7.10 13.96 10.29
CA ARG A 323 8.17 13.78 11.27
C ARG A 323 7.74 12.79 12.34
N ALA A 324 8.52 11.74 12.54
CA ALA A 324 8.31 10.83 13.66
C ALA A 324 8.58 11.57 14.99
N ALA A 325 7.75 11.34 16.00
CA ALA A 325 7.98 11.84 17.35
C ALA A 325 9.33 11.32 17.86
N SER A 326 10.24 12.22 18.23
CA SER A 326 11.41 11.86 19.04
C SER A 326 11.04 12.08 20.50
N GLY A 327 10.92 10.97 21.25
CA GLY A 327 10.68 10.86 22.70
C GLY A 327 10.36 12.16 23.45
N GLY A 328 9.07 12.53 23.49
CA GLY A 328 8.55 13.60 24.36
C GLY A 328 8.11 14.90 23.66
N SER A 329 8.42 15.10 22.38
CA SER A 329 8.00 16.32 21.68
C SER A 329 6.58 16.23 21.09
N LYS A 330 5.74 17.27 21.34
CA LYS A 330 4.41 17.49 20.72
C LYS A 330 4.45 17.74 19.20
N SER A 331 5.59 17.55 18.53
CA SER A 331 5.83 17.93 17.13
C SER A 331 5.85 16.73 16.16
N SER A 332 5.04 15.68 16.42
CA SER A 332 4.84 14.62 15.43
C SER A 332 3.93 15.12 14.31
N PHE A 333 4.42 15.07 13.07
CA PHE A 333 3.63 15.44 11.90
C PHE A 333 3.35 14.20 11.05
N CYS A 334 2.10 14.00 10.68
CA CYS A 334 1.70 12.95 9.74
C CYS A 334 2.31 13.19 8.36
N SER A 335 2.65 12.11 7.64
CA SER A 335 3.11 12.21 6.24
C SER A 335 1.91 12.38 5.32
N TRP A 336 1.81 13.49 4.61
CA TRP A 336 0.74 13.75 3.64
C TRP A 336 0.92 12.98 2.34
N VAL A 337 2.01 12.23 2.20
CA VAL A 337 2.26 11.36 1.05
C VAL A 337 2.34 9.92 1.49
N SER A 338 1.67 9.05 0.74
CA SER A 338 1.85 7.59 0.76
C SER A 338 2.44 7.16 -0.57
N ILE A 339 3.54 6.40 -0.53
CA ILE A 339 4.18 5.85 -1.72
C ILE A 339 4.21 4.33 -1.63
N ARG A 340 3.86 3.67 -2.73
CA ARG A 340 3.97 2.23 -2.90
C ARG A 340 4.80 1.94 -4.16
N ARG A 341 5.74 1.01 -4.06
CA ARG A 341 6.39 0.42 -5.24
C ARG A 341 5.51 -0.66 -5.85
N VAL A 342 5.41 -0.69 -7.17
CA VAL A 342 4.73 -1.74 -7.94
C VAL A 342 5.70 -2.40 -8.91
N ASP A 343 5.59 -3.72 -9.00
CA ASP A 343 6.40 -4.57 -9.89
C ASP A 343 5.85 -4.51 -11.32
N GLN A 344 5.93 -3.31 -11.90
CA GLN A 344 5.57 -3.04 -13.28
C GLN A 344 6.67 -2.16 -13.87
N PRO A 345 7.40 -2.65 -14.90
CA PRO A 345 8.44 -1.87 -15.54
C PRO A 345 7.92 -0.56 -16.12
N HIS A 346 8.76 0.47 -16.08
CA HIS A 346 8.53 1.72 -16.80
C HIS A 346 9.34 1.70 -18.10
N SER A 347 8.67 1.48 -19.24
CA SER A 347 9.35 1.33 -20.54
C SER A 347 10.13 2.57 -20.96
N GLU A 348 9.55 3.76 -20.81
CA GLU A 348 10.19 5.02 -21.23
C GLU A 348 11.40 5.38 -20.34
N ALA A 349 11.23 5.36 -19.01
CA ALA A 349 12.29 5.64 -18.04
C ALA A 349 13.30 4.48 -17.83
N LYS A 350 13.05 3.31 -18.44
CA LYS A 350 13.88 2.09 -18.33
C LYS A 350 14.15 1.67 -16.88
N THR A 351 13.10 1.61 -16.07
CA THR A 351 13.17 1.11 -14.69
C THR A 351 12.42 -0.21 -14.55
N ASP A 352 12.90 -1.10 -13.70
CA ASP A 352 12.28 -2.42 -13.46
C ASP A 352 10.90 -2.31 -12.77
N CYS A 353 10.68 -1.21 -12.06
CA CYS A 353 9.47 -0.97 -11.29
C CYS A 353 9.03 0.50 -11.35
N GLN A 354 7.85 0.77 -10.78
CA GLN A 354 7.28 2.12 -10.66
C GLN A 354 6.90 2.43 -9.21
N GLU A 355 6.74 3.71 -8.89
CA GLU A 355 6.20 4.19 -7.63
C GLU A 355 4.82 4.84 -7.85
N ILE A 356 3.80 4.36 -7.13
CA ILE A 356 2.50 5.03 -7.01
C ILE A 356 2.58 5.99 -5.84
N VAL A 357 2.44 7.28 -6.12
CA VAL A 357 2.50 8.38 -5.14
C VAL A 357 1.10 8.94 -4.93
N CYS A 358 0.56 8.78 -3.73
CA CYS A 358 -0.71 9.38 -3.30
C CYS A 358 -0.42 10.55 -2.35
N LEU A 359 -0.71 11.77 -2.80
CA LEU A 359 -0.59 13.00 -2.03
C LEU A 359 -1.97 13.44 -1.51
N PHE A 360 -2.08 13.65 -0.20
CA PHE A 360 -3.25 14.21 0.47
C PHE A 360 -3.10 15.72 0.62
N LEU A 361 -3.80 16.48 -0.22
CA LEU A 361 -3.74 17.94 -0.26
C LEU A 361 -4.67 18.57 0.78
N GLY A 362 -5.90 18.06 0.90
CA GLY A 362 -7.01 18.76 1.58
C GLY A 362 -7.50 19.95 0.75
N LYS A 363 -8.62 20.59 1.17
CA LYS A 363 -9.13 21.77 0.44
C LYS A 363 -8.18 22.97 0.53
N GLN A 364 -8.04 23.71 -0.57
CA GLN A 364 -7.12 24.85 -0.75
C GLN A 364 -7.32 25.99 0.26
N GLU A 365 -8.52 26.14 0.81
CA GLU A 365 -8.91 27.26 1.69
C GLU A 365 -8.27 27.21 3.10
N ALA A 366 -7.61 26.12 3.48
CA ALA A 366 -6.83 26.05 4.72
C ALA A 366 -5.50 26.82 4.58
N GLN A 367 -5.58 28.12 4.84
CA GLN A 367 -4.52 29.13 4.76
C GLN A 367 -3.14 28.63 5.25
N GLY A 368 -2.12 28.70 4.36
CA GLY A 368 -0.70 28.57 4.68
C GLY A 368 -0.06 27.18 4.55
N PHE A 369 -0.71 26.11 5.01
CA PHE A 369 -0.09 24.77 5.08
C PHE A 369 -0.02 24.02 3.73
N ASN A 370 -0.74 24.49 2.71
CA ASN A 370 -0.81 23.80 1.42
C ASN A 370 0.33 24.15 0.46
N ARG A 371 1.16 25.17 0.73
CA ARG A 371 2.19 25.60 -0.23
C ARG A 371 3.19 24.49 -0.56
N ASP A 372 3.70 23.78 0.44
CA ASP A 372 4.68 22.72 0.21
C ASP A 372 4.06 21.47 -0.43
N ARG A 373 2.78 21.20 -0.18
CA ARG A 373 2.06 20.08 -0.83
C ARG A 373 1.73 20.41 -2.28
N LEU A 374 1.29 21.63 -2.57
CA LEU A 374 1.08 22.12 -3.93
C LEU A 374 2.40 22.16 -4.71
N GLN A 375 3.50 22.56 -4.07
CA GLN A 375 4.81 22.46 -4.71
C GLN A 375 5.16 21.00 -5.00
N PHE A 376 5.01 20.10 -4.03
CA PHE A 376 5.23 18.67 -4.25
C PHE A 376 4.36 18.10 -5.39
N LEU A 377 3.12 18.56 -5.53
CA LEU A 377 2.25 18.19 -6.65
C LEU A 377 2.81 18.68 -7.99
N ARG A 378 3.29 19.92 -8.07
CA ARG A 378 3.96 20.46 -9.27
C ARG A 378 5.21 19.64 -9.60
N ASP A 379 6.01 19.33 -8.60
CA ASP A 379 7.24 18.56 -8.78
C ASP A 379 6.92 17.14 -9.28
N LEU A 380 5.82 16.53 -8.82
CA LEU A 380 5.33 15.25 -9.34
C LEU A 380 4.89 15.34 -10.80
N GLU A 381 4.20 16.41 -11.19
CA GLU A 381 3.76 16.62 -12.58
C GLU A 381 4.92 16.91 -13.53
N GLN A 382 6.00 17.50 -13.02
CA GLN A 382 7.21 17.81 -13.79
C GLN A 382 8.17 16.64 -13.92
N ILE A 383 7.94 15.53 -13.20
CA ILE A 383 8.69 14.30 -13.43
C ILE A 383 8.47 13.86 -14.89
N GLU A 384 9.58 13.71 -15.63
CA GLU A 384 9.58 13.12 -16.95
C GLU A 384 8.92 11.74 -16.89
N THR A 385 7.98 11.48 -17.81
CA THR A 385 7.17 10.25 -17.87
C THR A 385 6.22 10.01 -16.69
N SER A 386 5.92 11.02 -15.86
CA SER A 386 4.88 10.90 -14.83
C SER A 386 3.50 10.66 -15.45
N GLN A 387 2.71 9.78 -14.82
CA GLN A 387 1.35 9.48 -15.24
C GLN A 387 0.36 9.84 -14.13
N HIS A 388 -0.55 10.77 -14.41
CA HIS A 388 -1.65 11.10 -13.51
C HIS A 388 -2.72 9.99 -13.51
N LEU A 389 -2.92 9.34 -12.38
CA LEU A 389 -3.89 8.24 -12.22
C LEU A 389 -5.23 8.72 -11.66
N PHE A 390 -5.24 9.66 -10.72
CA PHE A 390 -6.46 10.08 -10.03
C PHE A 390 -6.33 11.44 -9.33
N GLY A 391 -7.42 12.22 -9.35
CA GLY A 391 -7.62 13.38 -8.49
C GLY A 391 -7.10 14.71 -9.03
N MET A 392 -6.56 15.53 -8.14
CA MET A 392 -6.19 16.91 -8.42
C MET A 392 -4.99 17.00 -9.36
N ARG A 393 -5.01 18.01 -10.23
CA ARG A 393 -3.86 18.47 -11.00
C ARG A 393 -3.60 19.94 -10.71
N VAL A 394 -2.37 20.38 -10.89
CA VAL A 394 -2.07 21.81 -10.95
C VAL A 394 -2.67 22.27 -12.27
N SER A 395 -3.84 22.90 -12.22
CA SER A 395 -4.40 23.50 -13.42
C SER A 395 -3.33 24.42 -14.02
N SER A 396 -3.06 24.25 -15.32
CA SER A 396 -2.32 25.20 -16.11
C SER A 396 -3.18 26.47 -16.24
N GLN A 397 -3.41 27.16 -15.13
CA GLN A 397 -3.89 28.53 -15.19
C GLN A 397 -2.71 29.30 -15.80
N PRO A 398 -2.85 29.85 -17.02
CA PRO A 398 -1.87 30.81 -17.49
C PRO A 398 -1.79 31.88 -16.41
N GLU A 399 -0.57 32.17 -15.95
CA GLU A 399 -0.35 33.33 -15.10
C GLU A 399 -1.06 34.50 -15.76
N GLN A 400 -2.17 34.96 -15.18
CA GLN A 400 -2.68 36.28 -15.49
C GLN A 400 -1.62 37.22 -14.95
N VAL A 401 -0.71 37.57 -15.86
CA VAL A 401 0.30 38.62 -15.74
C VAL A 401 -0.37 39.79 -15.05
N ARG A 402 0.09 40.08 -13.83
CA ARG A 402 -0.26 41.30 -13.11
C ARG A 402 0.68 42.42 -13.51
#